data_AF-A0A5C7MXU7-F1
#
_entry.id   AF-A0A5C7MXU7-F1
#
_cell.length_a   1.000
_cell.length_b   1.000
_cell.length_c   1.000
_cell.angle_alpha   90.00
_cell.angle_beta   90.00
_cell.angle_gamma   90.00
#
_symmetry.space_group_name_H-M   'P 1'
#
loop_
_entity.id
_entity.type
_entity.pdbx_description
1 polymer ?
#
loop_
_entity_poly.entity_id
_entity_poly.type
_entity_poly.pdbx_seq_one_letter_code
_entity_poly.pdbx_strand_id
1 'polypeptide(L)' 'AKRSAPFIKVVKEAKSTSTGSITEAGLESESGDSAQVLVAVAVKTSNVGAPDQEPREWRMRLAVQKVGDVMKVSNVEFVP' A
#
# COMPACT_ATOMS: atom_id res chain seq x y z
N ALA A 1 -28.50 2.55 20.25
CA ALA A 1 -28.26 2.05 18.88
C ALA A 1 -28.98 2.86 17.77
N LYS A 2 -29.03 4.20 17.82
CA LYS A 2 -29.76 5.07 16.85
C LYS A 2 -28.85 6.08 16.11
N ARG A 3 -27.59 5.70 15.82
CA ARG A 3 -26.64 6.51 15.04
C ARG A 3 -25.86 5.73 13.98
N SER A 4 -26.01 4.40 13.94
CA SER A 4 -25.26 3.51 13.05
C SER A 4 -25.85 3.44 11.63
N ALA A 5 -27.18 3.55 11.48
CA ALA A 5 -27.84 3.43 10.17
C ALA A 5 -27.39 4.47 9.12
N PRO A 6 -27.21 5.77 9.46
CA PRO A 6 -26.69 6.76 8.51
C PRO A 6 -25.24 6.48 8.10
N PHE A 7 -24.39 6.04 9.03
CA PHE A 7 -22.98 5.73 8.77
C PHE A 7 -22.83 4.50 7.86
N ILE A 8 -23.65 3.46 8.06
CA ILE A 8 -23.66 2.29 7.16
C ILE A 8 -24.01 2.70 5.72
N LYS A 9 -24.93 3.66 5.56
CA LYS A 9 -25.32 4.15 4.24
C LYS A 9 -24.20 4.95 3.57
N VAL A 10 -23.54 5.85 4.31
CA VAL A 10 -22.40 6.63 3.82
C VAL A 10 -21.20 5.73 3.46
N VAL A 11 -20.89 4.71 4.27
CA VAL A 11 -19.80 3.76 3.96
C VAL A 11 -20.12 2.93 2.71
N LYS A 12 -21.38 2.50 2.52
CA LYS A 12 -21.83 1.79 1.31
C LYS A 12 -21.81 2.69 0.06
N GLU A 13 -22.15 3.97 0.20
CA GLU A 13 -22.18 4.94 -0.90
C GLU A 13 -20.80 5.50 -1.24
N ALA A 14 -19.85 5.52 -0.29
CA ALA A 14 -18.52 6.10 -0.51
C ALA A 14 -17.73 5.44 -1.65
N LYS A 15 -18.02 4.17 -1.98
CA LYS A 15 -17.41 3.39 -3.08
C LYS A 15 -15.92 3.73 -3.30
N SER A 16 -15.18 3.81 -2.19
CA SER A 16 -13.80 4.27 -2.21
C SER A 16 -12.97 3.27 -3.01
N THR A 17 -12.40 3.72 -4.12
CA THR A 17 -11.51 2.93 -4.96
C THR A 17 -10.11 3.51 -4.82
N SER A 18 -9.18 2.70 -4.32
CA SER A 18 -7.78 3.08 -4.20
C SER A 18 -6.98 2.35 -5.28
N THR A 19 -6.32 3.11 -6.14
CA THR A 19 -5.38 2.61 -7.15
C THR A 19 -3.97 2.95 -6.67
N GLY A 20 -3.17 1.93 -6.38
CA GLY A 20 -1.76 2.08 -6.04
C GLY A 20 -0.89 1.79 -7.26
N SER A 21 0.05 2.69 -7.57
CA SER A 21 1.07 2.49 -8.60
C SER A 21 2.45 2.50 -7.96
N ILE A 22 3.28 1.50 -8.25
CA ILE A 22 4.69 1.50 -7.86
C ILE A 22 5.41 2.49 -8.77
N THR A 23 5.99 3.53 -8.18
CA THR A 23 6.74 4.56 -8.93
C THR A 23 8.20 4.20 -9.05
N GLU A 24 8.77 3.57 -8.02
CA GLU A 24 10.17 3.16 -7.98
C GLU A 24 10.37 1.97 -7.04
N ALA A 25 11.37 1.15 -7.33
CA ALA A 25 11.86 0.11 -6.43
C ALA A 25 13.37 -0.01 -6.54
N GLY A 26 14.05 -0.22 -5.40
CA GLY A 26 15.49 -0.35 -5.33
C GLY A 26 15.93 -1.34 -4.25
N LEU A 27 17.02 -2.05 -4.50
CA LEU A 27 17.65 -2.93 -3.51
C LEU A 27 18.39 -2.07 -2.48
N GLU A 28 18.01 -2.17 -1.21
CA GLU A 28 18.67 -1.47 -0.11
C GLU A 28 19.86 -2.29 0.43
N SER A 29 19.68 -3.61 0.58
CA SER A 29 20.75 -4.53 0.98
C SER A 29 20.42 -5.97 0.62
N GLU A 30 21.44 -6.82 0.48
CA GLU A 30 21.31 -8.26 0.22
C GLU A 30 22.32 -9.04 1.08
N SER A 31 21.88 -10.16 1.63
CA SER A 31 22.71 -11.11 2.38
C SER A 31 22.16 -12.52 2.26
N GLY A 32 22.91 -13.39 1.56
CA GLY A 32 22.54 -14.78 1.34
C GLY A 32 21.15 -14.92 0.74
N ASP A 33 20.24 -15.59 1.46
CA ASP A 33 18.86 -15.80 1.05
C ASP A 33 17.90 -14.67 1.47
N SER A 34 18.41 -13.51 1.90
CA SER A 34 17.60 -12.38 2.37
C SER A 34 18.00 -11.07 1.72
N ALA A 35 17.03 -10.18 1.51
CA ALA A 35 17.27 -8.84 1.01
C ALA A 35 16.26 -7.83 1.58
N GLN A 36 16.67 -6.56 1.58
CA GLN A 36 15.79 -5.44 1.88
C GLN A 36 15.60 -4.61 0.62
N VAL A 37 14.35 -4.31 0.30
CA VAL A 37 13.95 -3.58 -0.90
C VAL A 37 13.18 -2.35 -0.46
N LEU A 38 13.58 -1.18 -0.97
CA LEU A 38 12.82 0.04 -0.80
C LEU A 38 11.88 0.21 -2.00
N VAL A 39 10.61 0.49 -1.74
CA VAL A 39 9.58 0.68 -2.77
C VAL A 39 8.87 1.99 -2.52
N ALA A 40 8.83 2.84 -3.55
CA ALA A 40 8.02 4.04 -3.59
C ALA A 40 6.70 3.73 -4.31
N VAL A 41 5.59 4.13 -3.68
CA VAL A 41 4.23 3.89 -4.19
C VAL A 41 3.46 5.20 -4.18
N ALA A 42 2.82 5.51 -5.29
CA ALA A 42 1.82 6.57 -5.38
C ALA A 42 0.42 5.95 -5.28
N VAL A 43 -0.35 6.35 -4.26
CA VAL A 43 -1.73 5.87 -4.05
C VAL A 43 -2.71 6.98 -4.41
N LYS A 44 -3.49 6.76 -5.48
CA LYS A 44 -4.63 7.61 -5.83
C LYS A 44 -5.90 7.00 -5.25
N THR A 45 -6.56 7.71 -4.36
CA THR A 45 -7.87 7.29 -3.82
C THR A 45 -8.96 8.15 -4.42
N SER A 46 -9.95 7.52 -5.04
CA SER A 46 -11.13 8.17 -5.62
C SER A 46 -12.37 7.74 -4.85
N ASN A 47 -13.25 8.69 -4.51
CA ASN A 47 -14.57 8.41 -3.94
C ASN A 47 -15.62 9.31 -4.61
N VAL A 48 -16.89 9.01 -4.40
CA VAL A 48 -18.01 9.67 -5.11
C VAL A 48 -18.06 11.20 -4.89
N GLY A 49 -17.54 11.69 -3.76
CA GLY A 49 -17.47 13.13 -3.46
C GLY A 49 -16.15 13.81 -3.85
N ALA A 50 -15.12 13.04 -4.17
CA ALA A 50 -13.79 13.51 -4.50
C ALA A 50 -13.15 12.57 -5.54
N PRO A 51 -13.60 12.64 -6.82
CA PRO A 51 -13.18 11.70 -7.84
C PRO A 51 -11.71 11.87 -8.25
N ASP A 52 -11.19 13.10 -8.17
CA ASP A 52 -9.79 13.44 -8.39
C ASP A 52 -9.15 13.92 -7.10
N GLN A 53 -8.34 13.05 -6.51
CA GLN A 53 -7.42 13.38 -5.43
C GLN A 53 -6.00 13.29 -5.97
N GLU A 54 -5.15 14.20 -5.52
CA GLU A 54 -3.71 14.09 -5.77
C GLU A 54 -3.19 12.76 -5.20
N PRO A 55 -2.34 12.03 -5.94
CA PRO A 55 -1.72 10.81 -5.44
C PRO A 55 -0.92 11.10 -4.16
N ARG A 56 -1.11 10.26 -3.14
CA ARG A 56 -0.27 10.32 -1.93
C ARG A 56 0.90 9.37 -2.11
N GLU A 57 2.10 9.89 -1.92
CA GLU A 57 3.34 9.13 -2.06
C GLU A 57 3.76 8.52 -0.73
N TRP A 58 3.95 7.21 -0.71
CA TRP A 58 4.43 6.45 0.44
C TRP A 58 5.69 5.69 0.07
N ARG A 59 6.61 5.58 1.03
CA ARG A 59 7.79 4.73 0.92
C ARG A 59 7.66 3.55 1.87
N MET A 60 7.97 2.37 1.37
CA MET A 60 7.92 1.13 2.13
C MET A 60 9.26 0.41 2.02
N ARG A 61 9.73 -0.13 3.14
CA ARG A 61 10.81 -1.10 3.17
C ARG A 61 10.22 -2.50 3.27
N LEU A 62 10.60 -3.37 2.36
CA LEU A 62 10.20 -4.77 2.29
C LEU A 62 11.41 -5.64 2.65
N ALA A 63 11.26 -6.51 3.64
CA ALA A 63 12.20 -7.60 3.83
C ALA A 63 11.70 -8.79 2.98
N VAL A 64 12.58 -9.33 2.15
CA VAL A 64 12.31 -10.51 1.32
C VAL A 64 13.28 -11.63 1.68
N GLN A 65 12.79 -12.86 1.61
CA GLN A 65 13.56 -14.07 1.87
C GLN A 65 13.27 -15.12 0.79
N LYS A 66 14.34 -15.77 0.31
CA LYS A 66 14.24 -16.91 -0.58
C LYS A 66 13.82 -18.15 0.19
N VAL A 67 12.72 -18.77 -0.22
CA VAL A 67 12.23 -20.04 0.34
C VAL A 67 12.07 -21.04 -0.80
N GLY A 68 13.00 -21.98 -0.91
CA GLY A 68 13.15 -22.81 -2.10
C GLY A 68 13.60 -21.94 -3.28
N ASP A 69 12.85 -21.96 -4.38
CA ASP A 69 13.12 -21.15 -5.57
C ASP A 69 12.25 -19.88 -5.67
N VAL A 70 11.54 -19.51 -4.58
CA VAL A 70 10.61 -18.37 -4.58
C VAL A 70 11.02 -17.33 -3.55
N MET A 71 11.06 -16.06 -3.98
CA MET A 71 11.20 -14.93 -3.06
C MET A 71 9.86 -14.62 -2.39
N LYS A 72 9.86 -14.57 -1.05
CA LYS A 72 8.68 -14.26 -0.24
C LYS A 72 8.94 -13.01 0.59
N VAL A 73 7.91 -12.18 0.74
CA VAL A 73 7.95 -11.03 1.65
C VAL A 73 7.79 -11.54 3.09
N SER A 74 8.76 -11.23 3.95
CA SER A 74 8.72 -11.59 5.37
C SER A 74 8.33 -10.43 6.27
N ASN A 75 8.56 -9.17 5.84
CA ASN A 75 8.18 -7.97 6.58
C ASN A 75 7.90 -6.78 5.67
N VAL A 76 7.06 -5.86 6.13
CA VAL A 76 6.71 -4.59 5.47
C VAL A 76 6.69 -3.47 6.49
N GLU A 77 7.47 -2.42 6.25
CA GLU A 77 7.55 -1.24 7.13
C GLU A 77 7.36 0.04 6.32
N PHE A 78 6.63 1.01 6.88
CA PHE A 78 6.58 2.36 6.34
C PHE A 78 7.83 3.12 6.77
N VAL A 79 8.50 3.79 5.83
CA VAL A 79 9.63 4.66 6.14
C VAL A 79 9.23 6.13 5.96
N PRO A 80 9.61 7.02 6.89
CA PRO A 80 9.34 8.44 6.80
C PRO A 80 10.08 9.06 5.62
#